data_AF-A0A8H4UMM9-F1
#
_entry.id   AF-A0A8H4UMM9-F1
#
_cell.length_a   1.000
_cell.length_b   1.000
_cell.length_c   1.000
_cell.angle_alpha   90.00
_cell.angle_beta   90.00
_cell.angle_gamma   90.00
#
_symmetry.space_group_name_H-M   'P 1'
#
loop_
_entity.id
_entity.type
_entity.pdbx_description
1 polymer ?
#
loop_
_entity_poly.entity_id
_entity_poly.type
_entity_poly.pdbx_seq_one_letter_code
_entity_poly.pdbx_strand_id
1 'polypeptide(L)'
;MERDGFLELPESIKKIYVKEHRVSPAERKAREEGGTSLPDALHWAFYDEPGQVEELIKWLDPRGFREVKLKKELTNQKKIIEKHMENRREYLTHTADRAESEEIPAKRMSTRTKTYVDDGKHRCLKWKNTTALNENGHLHVDAARPTKRTKRATDEPKELKAAGKQAKSLSRQNSRYKS
;
A
#
# COMPACT_ATOMS: atom_id res chain seq x y z
N MET A 1 -12.56 4.89 18.06
CA MET A 1 -12.84 6.07 17.21
C MET A 1 -13.86 5.78 16.12
N GLU A 2 -13.78 4.67 15.35
CA GLU A 2 -14.77 4.40 14.28
C GLU A 2 -15.96 3.49 14.66
N ARG A 3 -15.90 2.76 15.79
CA ARG A 3 -17.03 1.98 16.33
C ARG A 3 -17.94 2.81 17.24
N ASP A 4 -17.36 3.79 17.91
CA ASP A 4 -18.04 4.68 18.86
C ASP A 4 -19.09 5.51 18.12
N GLY A 5 -20.35 5.40 18.53
CA GLY A 5 -21.46 6.13 17.91
C GLY A 5 -22.10 5.49 16.67
N PHE A 6 -21.52 4.44 16.08
CA PHE A 6 -22.16 3.66 15.01
C PHE A 6 -22.60 2.28 15.50
N LEU A 7 -21.68 1.51 16.09
CA LEU A 7 -21.95 0.18 16.67
C LEU A 7 -22.05 0.25 18.19
N GLU A 8 -21.15 1.02 18.81
CA GLU A 8 -21.09 1.24 20.24
C GLU A 8 -21.79 2.56 20.57
N LEU A 9 -23.10 2.56 20.34
CA LEU A 9 -23.98 3.66 20.69
C LEU A 9 -24.12 3.79 22.22
N PRO A 10 -24.35 5.01 22.74
CA PRO A 10 -24.77 5.23 24.12
C PRO A 10 -26.04 4.41 24.45
N GLU A 11 -26.11 3.92 25.69
CA GLU A 11 -27.17 3.00 26.14
C GLU A 11 -28.59 3.58 25.98
N SER A 12 -28.74 4.91 26.11
CA SER A 12 -30.00 5.60 25.86
C SER A 12 -30.49 5.47 24.42
N ILE A 13 -29.58 5.59 23.44
CA ILE A 13 -29.89 5.50 22.02
C ILE A 13 -30.11 4.05 21.60
N LYS A 14 -29.31 3.10 22.15
CA LYS A 14 -29.51 1.67 21.91
C LYS A 14 -30.92 1.22 22.30
N LYS A 15 -31.43 1.66 23.45
CA LYS A 15 -32.79 1.31 23.92
C LYS A 15 -33.88 1.82 22.99
N ILE A 16 -33.74 3.04 22.46
CA ILE A 16 -34.68 3.60 21.48
C ILE A 16 -34.65 2.77 20.20
N TYR A 17 -33.45 2.49 19.68
CA TYR A 17 -33.27 1.70 18.46
C TYR A 17 -33.84 0.28 18.59
N VAL A 18 -33.56 -0.41 19.70
CA VAL A 18 -34.09 -1.76 19.97
C VAL A 18 -35.61 -1.73 20.12
N LYS A 19 -36.19 -0.68 20.69
CA LYS A 19 -37.65 -0.53 20.78
C LYS A 19 -38.30 -0.41 19.41
N GLU A 20 -37.68 0.33 18.49
CA GLU A 20 -38.20 0.55 17.13
C GLU A 20 -37.94 -0.64 16.19
N HIS A 21 -36.71 -1.19 16.22
CA HIS A 21 -36.24 -2.18 15.25
C HIS A 21 -36.17 -3.62 15.79
N ARG A 22 -36.41 -3.83 17.09
CA ARG A 22 -36.37 -5.14 17.78
C ARG A 22 -35.04 -5.88 17.74
N VAL A 23 -33.98 -5.21 17.28
CA VAL A 23 -32.59 -5.71 17.25
C VAL A 23 -31.64 -4.56 17.53
N SER A 24 -30.48 -4.85 18.11
CA SER A 24 -29.43 -3.84 18.23
C SER A 24 -28.71 -3.65 16.88
N PRO A 25 -28.06 -2.49 16.65
CA PRO A 25 -27.26 -2.29 15.45
C PRO A 25 -26.13 -3.30 15.30
N ALA A 26 -25.54 -3.76 16.40
CA ALA A 26 -24.50 -4.78 16.40
C ALA A 26 -25.04 -6.16 15.99
N GLU A 27 -26.19 -6.58 16.53
CA GLU A 27 -26.84 -7.84 16.14
C GLU A 27 -27.33 -7.80 14.69
N ARG A 28 -27.86 -6.65 14.24
CA ARG A 28 -28.27 -6.45 12.85
C ARG A 28 -27.08 -6.59 11.92
N LYS A 29 -25.97 -5.92 12.23
CA LYS A 29 -24.72 -6.03 11.46
C LYS A 29 -24.22 -7.48 11.41
N ALA A 30 -24.20 -8.18 12.55
CA ALA A 30 -23.80 -9.57 12.60
C ALA A 30 -24.71 -10.50 11.77
N ARG A 31 -26.02 -10.21 11.71
CA ARG A 31 -26.97 -10.98 10.89
C ARG A 31 -26.87 -10.68 9.40
N GLU A 32 -26.66 -9.41 9.02
CA GLU A 32 -26.58 -8.98 7.62
C GLU A 32 -25.24 -9.33 6.98
N GLU A 33 -24.13 -9.07 7.69
CA GLU A 33 -22.76 -9.28 7.16
C GLU A 33 -22.19 -10.66 7.50
N GLY A 34 -22.78 -11.39 8.46
CA GLY A 34 -22.33 -12.73 8.82
C GLY A 34 -20.84 -12.78 9.18
N GLY A 35 -20.14 -13.81 8.67
CA GLY A 35 -18.72 -14.06 8.93
C GLY A 35 -17.75 -13.21 8.11
N THR A 36 -18.23 -12.36 7.18
CA THR A 36 -17.37 -11.53 6.32
C THR A 36 -17.24 -10.09 6.83
N SER A 37 -17.81 -9.79 8.00
CA SER A 37 -17.71 -8.48 8.63
C SER A 37 -16.29 -8.17 9.09
N LEU A 38 -15.79 -6.98 8.75
CA LEU A 38 -14.55 -6.46 9.30
C LEU A 38 -14.80 -5.85 10.70
N PRO A 39 -13.98 -6.20 11.71
CA PRO A 39 -14.20 -5.76 13.08
C PRO A 39 -13.86 -4.28 13.30
N ASP A 40 -12.85 -3.76 12.61
CA ASP A 40 -12.46 -2.34 12.62
C ASP A 40 -11.82 -1.95 11.27
N ALA A 41 -11.48 -0.67 11.11
CA ALA A 41 -10.87 -0.15 9.87
C ALA A 41 -9.37 -0.41 9.71
N LEU A 42 -8.72 -1.00 10.72
CA LEU A 42 -7.34 -1.49 10.58
C LEU A 42 -7.30 -2.87 9.93
N HIS A 43 -8.43 -3.59 9.93
CA HIS A 43 -8.55 -4.85 9.22
C HIS A 43 -8.88 -4.61 7.76
N TRP A 44 -8.35 -5.48 6.91
CA TRP A 44 -8.58 -5.49 5.48
C TRP A 44 -8.97 -6.89 5.04
N ALA A 45 -9.81 -6.97 4.02
CA ALA A 45 -10.15 -8.21 3.35
C ALA A 45 -9.53 -8.21 1.95
N PHE A 46 -9.36 -9.41 1.40
CA PHE A 46 -8.90 -9.59 0.03
C PHE A 46 -9.67 -10.74 -0.61
N TYR A 47 -9.74 -10.73 -1.94
CA TYR A 47 -10.21 -11.85 -2.74
C TYR A 47 -9.03 -12.74 -3.08
N ASP A 48 -9.13 -14.02 -2.76
CA ASP A 48 -8.07 -15.02 -3.03
C ASP A 48 -8.42 -15.91 -4.21
N GLU A 49 -9.72 -16.09 -4.49
CA GLU A 49 -10.21 -16.96 -5.55
C GLU A 49 -10.69 -16.17 -6.78
N PRO A 50 -10.35 -16.62 -8.00
CA PRO A 50 -10.83 -16.00 -9.25
C PRO A 50 -12.35 -15.82 -9.29
N GLY A 51 -13.09 -16.82 -8.81
CA GLY A 51 -14.56 -16.78 -8.76
C GLY A 51 -15.12 -15.61 -7.96
N GLN A 52 -14.43 -15.20 -6.90
CA GLN A 52 -14.88 -14.07 -6.06
C GLN A 52 -14.76 -12.73 -6.79
N VAL A 53 -13.78 -12.59 -7.70
CA VAL A 53 -13.68 -11.41 -8.57
C VAL A 53 -14.87 -11.35 -9.53
N GLU A 54 -15.31 -12.50 -10.04
CA GLU A 54 -16.49 -12.56 -10.88
C GLU A 54 -17.78 -12.22 -10.10
N GLU A 55 -17.92 -12.73 -8.87
CA GLU A 55 -19.02 -12.38 -7.98
C GLU A 55 -19.07 -10.88 -7.68
N LEU A 56 -17.92 -10.25 -7.40
CA LEU A 56 -17.81 -8.80 -7.24
C LEU A 56 -18.32 -8.05 -8.47
N ILE A 57 -17.89 -8.45 -9.67
CA ILE A 57 -18.33 -7.81 -10.92
C ILE A 57 -19.84 -7.96 -11.14
N LYS A 58 -20.43 -9.10 -10.73
CA LYS A 58 -21.88 -9.35 -10.78
C LYS A 58 -22.64 -8.50 -9.76
N TRP A 59 -22.06 -8.29 -8.57
CA TRP A 59 -22.65 -7.51 -7.48
C TRP A 59 -22.75 -6.01 -7.78
N LEU A 60 -21.80 -5.45 -8.54
CA LEU A 60 -21.80 -4.02 -8.90
C LEU A 60 -23.05 -3.58 -9.67
N ASP A 61 -23.71 -2.53 -9.18
CA ASP A 61 -24.96 -1.98 -9.72
C ASP A 61 -24.72 -1.20 -11.02
N PRO A 62 -25.33 -1.61 -12.15
CA PRO A 62 -25.23 -0.88 -13.41
C PRO A 62 -25.91 0.50 -13.41
N ARG A 63 -26.68 0.86 -12.37
CA ARG A 63 -27.30 2.19 -12.24
C ARG A 63 -26.35 3.24 -11.65
N GLY A 64 -25.32 2.81 -10.93
CA GLY A 64 -24.36 3.71 -10.28
C GLY A 64 -23.28 4.21 -11.25
N PHE A 65 -23.16 5.52 -11.45
CA PHE A 65 -22.15 6.09 -12.38
C PHE A 65 -20.70 5.69 -12.03
N ARG A 66 -20.38 5.63 -10.73
CA ARG A 66 -19.06 5.17 -10.25
C ARG A 66 -18.87 3.67 -10.44
N GLU A 67 -19.91 2.90 -10.16
CA GLU A 67 -19.90 1.43 -10.24
C GLU A 67 -19.81 0.94 -11.68
N VAL A 68 -20.48 1.60 -12.63
CA VAL A 68 -20.36 1.29 -14.06
C VAL A 68 -18.93 1.45 -14.56
N LYS A 69 -18.24 2.54 -14.16
CA LYS A 69 -16.83 2.75 -14.52
C LYS A 69 -15.95 1.68 -13.90
N LEU A 70 -16.12 1.39 -12.62
CA LEU A 70 -15.36 0.36 -11.93
C LEU A 70 -15.57 -1.02 -12.56
N LYS A 71 -16.82 -1.38 -12.84
CA LYS A 71 -17.20 -2.63 -13.49
C LYS A 71 -16.53 -2.80 -14.84
N LYS A 72 -16.50 -1.75 -15.66
CA LYS A 72 -15.80 -1.75 -16.95
C LYS A 72 -14.32 -2.04 -16.78
N GLU A 73 -13.64 -1.32 -15.89
CA GLU A 73 -12.20 -1.51 -15.66
C GLU A 73 -11.88 -2.89 -15.08
N LEU A 74 -12.66 -3.35 -14.10
CA LEU A 74 -12.50 -4.70 -13.54
C LEU A 74 -12.73 -5.78 -14.59
N THR A 75 -13.70 -5.62 -15.48
CA THR A 75 -13.94 -6.57 -16.57
C THR A 75 -12.76 -6.61 -17.55
N ASN A 76 -12.17 -5.45 -17.88
CA ASN A 76 -11.00 -5.36 -18.75
C ASN A 76 -9.77 -6.04 -18.12
N GLN A 77 -9.56 -5.84 -16.81
CA GLN A 77 -8.42 -6.39 -16.09
C GLN A 77 -8.64 -7.82 -15.58
N LYS A 78 -9.88 -8.34 -15.62
CA LYS A 78 -10.30 -9.62 -15.04
C LYS A 78 -9.33 -10.75 -15.39
N LYS A 79 -9.08 -10.97 -16.69
CA LYS A 79 -8.19 -12.05 -17.16
C LYS A 79 -6.76 -11.94 -16.61
N ILE A 80 -6.25 -10.72 -16.46
CA ILE A 80 -4.91 -10.47 -15.93
C ILE A 80 -4.89 -10.77 -14.43
N ILE A 81 -5.90 -10.30 -13.70
CA ILE A 81 -6.06 -10.52 -12.27
C ILE A 81 -6.16 -12.03 -11.99
N GLU A 82 -7.07 -12.75 -12.65
CA GLU A 82 -7.29 -14.19 -12.46
C GLU A 82 -6.01 -14.99 -12.73
N LYS A 83 -5.33 -14.73 -13.85
CA LYS A 83 -4.05 -15.36 -14.18
C LYS A 83 -3.01 -15.15 -13.07
N HIS A 84 -2.92 -13.95 -12.51
CA HIS A 84 -1.93 -13.67 -11.47
C HIS A 84 -2.34 -14.16 -10.08
N MET A 85 -3.65 -14.32 -9.81
CA MET A 85 -4.14 -15.01 -8.62
C MET A 85 -3.73 -16.49 -8.63
N GLU A 86 -3.91 -17.17 -9.76
CA GLU A 86 -3.50 -18.58 -9.92
C GLU A 86 -1.99 -18.74 -9.78
N ASN A 87 -1.20 -17.93 -10.50
CA ASN A 87 0.26 -17.95 -10.37
C ASN A 87 0.73 -17.68 -8.93
N ARG A 88 0.05 -16.78 -8.20
CA ARG A 88 0.38 -16.48 -6.81
C ARG A 88 0.08 -17.68 -5.92
N ARG A 89 -1.07 -18.34 -6.11
CA ARG A 89 -1.45 -19.54 -5.37
C ARG A 89 -0.43 -20.65 -5.60
N GLU A 90 -0.10 -20.95 -6.85
CA GLU A 90 0.95 -21.94 -7.20
C GLU A 90 2.32 -21.59 -6.60
N TYR A 91 2.70 -20.31 -6.61
CA TYR A 91 3.94 -19.86 -5.99
C TYR A 91 3.96 -20.09 -4.48
N LEU A 92 2.84 -19.82 -3.79
CA LEU A 92 2.73 -20.02 -2.35
C LEU A 92 2.66 -21.50 -1.97
N THR A 93 2.01 -22.35 -2.77
CA THR A 93 1.98 -23.81 -2.52
C THR A 93 3.37 -24.41 -2.69
N HIS A 94 4.06 -24.11 -3.80
CA HIS A 94 5.41 -24.64 -4.03
C HIS A 94 6.45 -24.14 -3.02
N THR A 95 6.28 -22.93 -2.47
CA THR A 95 7.16 -22.42 -1.42
C THR A 95 6.86 -23.04 -0.05
N ALA A 96 5.61 -23.42 0.23
CA ALA A 96 5.24 -24.22 1.40
C ALA A 96 5.80 -25.65 1.31
N ASP A 97 5.67 -26.33 0.18
CA ASP A 97 6.22 -27.69 -0.01
C ASP A 97 7.76 -27.73 0.14
N ARG A 98 8.42 -26.69 -0.35
CA ARG A 98 9.87 -26.50 -0.19
C ARG A 98 10.25 -26.20 1.27
N ALA A 99 9.43 -25.42 1.98
CA ALA A 99 9.62 -25.11 3.39
C ALA A 99 9.63 -26.38 4.25
N GLU A 100 8.64 -27.25 4.05
CA GLU A 100 8.50 -28.50 4.81
C GLU A 100 9.64 -29.48 4.45
N SER A 101 10.09 -29.50 3.20
CA SER A 101 11.20 -30.36 2.76
C SER A 101 12.57 -29.94 3.33
N GLU A 102 12.78 -28.65 3.62
CA GLU A 102 14.01 -28.11 4.21
C GLU A 102 14.04 -28.20 5.76
N GLU A 103 12.96 -28.65 6.41
CA GLU A 103 12.87 -28.84 7.88
C GLU A 103 13.49 -30.18 8.37
N ILE A 104 14.07 -30.97 7.46
CA ILE A 104 14.83 -32.20 7.79
C ILE A 104 16.28 -31.79 8.15
N PRO A 105 16.84 -32.23 9.31
CA PRO A 105 17.58 -31.35 10.21
C PRO A 105 18.94 -30.88 9.68
N ALA A 106 19.14 -29.56 9.76
CA ALA A 106 20.40 -28.88 9.53
C ALA A 106 21.53 -29.44 10.43
N LYS A 107 22.46 -30.18 9.82
CA LYS A 107 23.74 -30.53 10.44
C LYS A 107 24.52 -29.25 10.77
N ARG A 108 24.64 -28.99 12.09
CA ARG A 108 25.63 -28.15 12.79
C ARG A 108 26.56 -27.34 11.87
N MET A 109 26.25 -26.05 11.69
CA MET A 109 27.22 -25.07 11.19
C MET A 109 27.55 -24.05 12.29
N SER A 110 28.86 -23.86 12.49
CA SER A 110 29.45 -23.02 13.53
C SER A 110 29.16 -21.53 13.30
N THR A 111 28.68 -20.86 14.35
CA THR A 111 28.27 -19.45 14.37
C THR A 111 29.46 -18.51 14.49
N ARG A 112 29.89 -17.88 13.38
CA ARG A 112 30.62 -16.60 13.46
C ARG A 112 30.54 -15.76 12.18
N THR A 113 29.33 -15.44 11.74
CA THR A 113 28.95 -14.19 11.05
C THR A 113 27.43 -14.26 10.99
N LYS A 114 26.72 -13.26 11.52
CA LYS A 114 25.26 -13.19 11.41
C LYS A 114 24.91 -12.77 9.98
N THR A 115 25.19 -13.65 9.01
CA THR A 115 24.71 -13.49 7.66
C THR A 115 23.21 -13.74 7.74
N TYR A 116 22.42 -12.70 7.50
CA TYR A 116 20.97 -12.83 7.38
C TYR A 116 20.71 -13.85 6.27
N VAL A 117 20.34 -15.07 6.64
CA VAL A 117 19.94 -16.10 5.68
C VAL A 117 18.59 -15.65 5.16
N ASP A 118 18.63 -15.06 3.99
CA ASP A 118 17.45 -14.69 3.22
C ASP A 118 16.74 -15.97 2.82
N ASP A 119 15.63 -16.28 3.52
CA ASP A 119 14.87 -17.53 3.44
C ASP A 119 14.36 -17.82 2.01
N GLY A 120 14.46 -16.86 1.06
CA GLY A 120 14.15 -17.07 -0.36
C GLY A 120 12.68 -17.37 -0.68
N LYS A 121 11.90 -17.71 0.36
CA LYS A 121 10.52 -18.19 0.35
C LYS A 121 9.55 -17.24 -0.31
N HIS A 122 9.76 -15.93 -0.17
CA HIS A 122 8.84 -14.93 -0.68
C HIS A 122 9.57 -13.82 -1.44
N ARG A 123 10.06 -14.15 -2.64
CA ARG A 123 10.71 -13.21 -3.58
C ARG A 123 9.80 -12.03 -3.91
N CYS A 124 8.48 -12.22 -3.91
CA CYS A 124 7.50 -11.15 -4.11
C CYS A 124 7.55 -10.05 -3.04
N LEU A 125 8.02 -10.35 -1.81
CA LEU A 125 8.21 -9.33 -0.75
C LEU A 125 9.44 -8.44 -0.99
N LYS A 126 10.30 -8.79 -1.95
CA LYS A 126 11.46 -7.96 -2.35
C LYS A 126 11.10 -6.97 -3.45
N TRP A 127 9.86 -6.97 -3.92
CA TRP A 127 9.42 -6.05 -4.96
C TRP A 127 9.58 -4.60 -4.48
N LYS A 128 10.12 -3.76 -5.36
CA LYS A 128 10.26 -2.32 -5.15
C LYS A 128 9.59 -1.62 -6.32
N ASN A 129 8.83 -0.56 -6.04
CA ASN A 129 8.21 0.25 -7.08
C ASN A 129 9.27 1.09 -7.80
N THR A 130 9.99 0.47 -8.74
CA THR A 130 11.05 1.14 -9.52
C THR A 130 10.49 2.20 -10.45
N THR A 131 9.26 2.04 -10.94
CA THR A 131 8.59 3.04 -11.78
C THR A 131 8.40 4.35 -11.04
N ALA A 132 7.86 4.31 -9.81
CA ALA A 132 7.71 5.51 -8.99
C ALA A 132 9.08 6.17 -8.66
N LEU A 133 10.11 5.36 -8.39
CA LEU A 133 11.46 5.88 -8.17
C LEU A 133 12.04 6.56 -9.42
N ASN A 134 11.79 6.01 -10.61
CA ASN A 134 12.31 6.55 -11.86
C ASN A 134 11.57 7.82 -12.30
N GLU A 135 10.24 7.82 -12.18
CA GLU A 135 9.40 8.92 -12.67
C GLU A 135 9.30 10.07 -11.65
N ASN A 136 9.10 9.75 -10.37
CA ASN A 136 8.88 10.75 -9.31
C ASN A 136 10.14 11.03 -8.49
N GLY A 137 11.17 10.18 -8.58
CA GLY A 137 12.38 10.29 -7.75
C GLY A 137 12.18 9.88 -6.29
N HIS A 138 10.97 9.47 -5.90
CA HIS A 138 10.62 9.02 -4.55
C HIS A 138 9.42 8.07 -4.56
N LEU A 139 9.25 7.27 -3.50
CA LEU A 139 8.04 6.47 -3.33
C LEU A 139 6.86 7.37 -2.94
N HIS A 140 5.63 6.99 -3.29
CA HIS A 140 4.43 7.75 -2.92
C HIS A 140 4.22 7.86 -1.40
N VAL A 141 4.79 6.93 -0.63
CA VAL A 141 4.78 6.97 0.84
C VAL A 141 5.78 7.97 1.41
N ASP A 142 6.81 8.34 0.65
CA ASP A 142 7.78 9.34 1.06
C ASP A 142 7.19 10.72 0.77
N ALA A 143 7.19 11.60 1.77
CA ALA A 143 6.84 13.00 1.56
C ALA A 143 7.73 13.57 0.45
N ALA A 144 7.12 14.26 -0.53
CA ALA A 144 7.81 14.82 -1.67
C ALA A 144 9.02 15.62 -1.18
N ARG A 145 10.23 15.08 -1.42
CA ARG A 145 11.44 15.79 -1.05
C ARG A 145 11.46 17.07 -1.88
N PRO A 146 11.60 18.26 -1.26
CA PRO A 146 11.70 19.49 -2.03
C PRO A 146 12.87 19.32 -3.00
N THR A 147 12.55 19.23 -4.28
CA THR A 147 13.54 18.90 -5.30
C THR A 147 14.54 20.04 -5.31
N LYS A 148 15.74 19.81 -4.77
CA LYS A 148 16.87 20.69 -5.08
C LYS A 148 17.08 20.53 -6.57
N ARG A 149 16.55 21.49 -7.35
CA ARG A 149 16.66 21.58 -8.80
C ARG A 149 18.02 21.02 -9.23
N THR A 150 18.02 19.83 -9.81
CA THR A 150 19.16 19.30 -10.53
C THR A 150 19.38 20.29 -11.66
N LYS A 151 20.42 21.12 -11.54
CA LYS A 151 20.86 21.96 -12.65
C LYS A 151 21.14 21.01 -13.82
N ARG A 152 20.32 21.08 -14.87
CA ARG A 152 20.67 20.47 -16.16
C ARG A 152 22.06 21.00 -16.50
N ALA A 153 23.04 20.10 -16.60
CA ALA A 153 24.30 20.41 -17.23
C ALA A 153 23.97 20.61 -18.72
N THR A 154 23.82 21.87 -19.13
CA THR A 154 23.96 22.25 -20.54
C THR A 154 25.40 21.97 -20.91
N ASP A 155 25.57 21.07 -21.88
CA ASP A 155 26.82 20.71 -22.52
C ASP A 155 27.28 21.91 -23.35
N GLU A 156 28.26 22.65 -22.86
CA GLU A 156 28.96 23.71 -23.60
C GLU A 156 30.47 23.53 -23.36
N PRO A 157 31.30 23.40 -24.40
CA PRO A 157 32.72 23.11 -24.26
C PRO A 157 33.45 24.34 -23.69
N LYS A 158 34.06 24.13 -22.54
CA LYS A 158 34.79 25.15 -21.79
C LYS A 158 36.18 25.37 -22.42
N GLU A 159 36.33 26.42 -23.21
CA GLU A 159 37.66 26.95 -23.55
C GLU A 159 38.35 27.48 -22.28
N LEU A 160 39.56 26.97 -22.05
CA LEU A 160 40.48 27.43 -21.02
C LEU A 160 41.21 28.68 -21.54
N LYS A 161 41.24 29.79 -20.78
CA LYS A 161 42.48 30.54 -20.39
C LYS A 161 42.23 31.58 -19.29
N ALA A 162 42.84 31.27 -18.14
CA ALA A 162 43.71 32.10 -17.28
C ALA A 162 43.32 33.49 -16.72
N ALA A 163 43.49 33.55 -15.39
CA ALA A 163 44.16 34.59 -14.57
C ALA A 163 43.33 35.73 -13.94
N GLY A 164 43.39 35.80 -12.59
CA GLY A 164 43.52 37.10 -11.90
C GLY A 164 42.73 37.35 -10.60
N LYS A 165 43.36 37.03 -9.47
CA LYS A 165 43.45 37.84 -8.22
C LYS A 165 42.20 38.20 -7.38
N GLN A 166 42.19 37.62 -6.17
CA GLN A 166 41.77 38.13 -4.86
C GLN A 166 40.96 39.45 -4.75
N ALA A 167 39.81 39.40 -4.07
CA ALA A 167 39.42 40.41 -3.06
C ALA A 167 38.28 39.92 -2.13
N LYS A 168 38.66 39.71 -0.86
CA LYS A 168 37.97 39.80 0.44
C LYS A 168 36.43 39.85 0.52
N SER A 169 35.94 39.03 1.45
CA SER A 169 34.64 39.07 2.13
C SER A 169 34.33 40.42 2.78
N LEU A 170 33.07 40.85 2.71
CA LEU A 170 32.49 41.85 3.61
C LEU A 170 31.22 41.30 4.25
N SER A 171 31.16 41.47 5.57
CA SER A 171 30.13 40.95 6.47
C SER A 171 29.06 42.01 6.77
N ARG A 172 27.93 41.53 7.29
CA ARG A 172 27.00 42.13 8.27
C ARG A 172 26.01 43.23 7.86
N GLN A 173 24.76 42.87 8.15
CA GLN A 173 23.77 43.54 9.02
C GLN A 173 22.63 44.38 8.42
N ASN A 174 21.44 43.92 8.84
CA ASN A 174 20.25 44.64 9.33
C ASN A 174 19.22 45.24 8.36
N SER A 175 18.03 44.63 8.40
CA SER A 175 16.73 45.21 8.82
C SER A 175 16.45 46.67 8.50
N ARG A 176 15.38 46.91 7.71
CA ARG A 176 14.18 47.66 8.18
C ARG A 176 13.04 47.64 7.16
N TYR A 177 11.84 47.40 7.69
CA TYR A 177 10.53 47.69 7.08
C TYR A 177 10.33 49.20 6.84
N LYS A 178 9.47 49.51 5.85
CA LYS A 178 8.42 50.57 5.76
C LYS A 178 7.92 50.60 4.30
N SER A 179 6.67 50.86 3.95
CA SER A 179 5.40 51.13 4.65
C SER A 179 4.27 50.69 3.71
#